data_AF-A0AAW2X8M4-F1
#
_entry.id   AF-A0AAW2X8M4-F1
#
_cell.length_a   1.000
_cell.length_b   1.000
_cell.length_c   1.000
_cell.angle_alpha   90.00
_cell.angle_beta   90.00
_cell.angle_gamma   90.00
#
_symmetry.space_group_name_H-M   'P 1'
#
loop_
_entity.id
_entity.type
_entity.pdbx_description
1 polymer ?
#
loop_
_entity_poly.entity_id
_entity_poly.type
_entity_poly.pdbx_seq_one_letter_code
_entity_poly.pdbx_strand_id
1 'polypeptide(L)'
;MLKKIRRRVKTVITNPFKEKALRRKPPHSSSPPSPPSPAMSPSPPPPQAAEMHRFRPFLFPQAQSTVLPDPSPFFAPQLLCTPLPTNSFFQNFVLKNGDQREYFHPYLIKSSKSALTLCFPSLFKNPAFIYQIFISDLIISTLDNPNPNANHVISSFTDLSITS
;
A
#
# COMPACT_ATOMS: atom_id res chain seq x y z
N MET A 1 27.10 19.10 34.54
CA MET A 1 26.44 20.34 34.05
C MET A 1 25.49 19.99 32.90
N LEU A 2 24.17 20.05 33.10
CA LEU A 2 23.18 19.76 32.04
C LEU A 2 22.72 21.05 31.34
N LYS A 3 22.95 21.16 30.02
CA LYS A 3 22.46 22.26 29.18
C LYS A 3 21.02 21.99 28.76
N LYS A 4 20.07 22.86 29.16
CA LYS A 4 18.66 22.81 28.75
C LYS A 4 18.49 23.36 27.33
N ILE A 5 18.00 22.53 26.42
CA ILE A 5 17.60 22.91 25.06
C ILE A 5 16.15 23.40 25.10
N ARG A 6 15.90 24.68 24.77
CA ARG A 6 14.56 25.24 24.57
C ARG A 6 14.17 25.12 23.09
N ARG A 7 13.12 24.36 22.78
CA ARG A 7 12.51 24.29 21.44
C ARG A 7 11.60 25.50 21.22
N ARG A 8 11.76 26.20 20.09
CA ARG A 8 10.88 27.28 19.60
C ARG A 8 9.94 26.71 18.55
N VAL A 9 8.63 26.82 18.76
CA VAL A 9 7.59 26.45 17.79
C VAL A 9 7.17 27.71 17.03
N LYS A 10 7.20 27.69 15.69
CA LYS A 10 6.63 28.73 14.83
C LYS A 10 5.35 28.18 14.21
N THR A 11 4.22 28.75 14.60
CA THR A 11 2.91 28.46 14.00
C THR A 11 2.78 29.23 12.69
N VAL A 12 2.59 28.54 11.57
CA VAL A 12 2.30 29.14 10.27
C VAL A 12 0.78 29.22 10.13
N ILE A 13 0.25 30.45 10.08
CA ILE A 13 -1.17 30.73 9.85
C ILE A 13 -1.36 30.90 8.34
N THR A 14 -2.25 30.12 7.75
CA THR A 14 -2.62 30.22 6.33
C THR A 14 -4.08 30.65 6.16
N ASN A 15 -4.31 31.41 5.07
CA ASN A 15 -5.54 31.62 4.29
C ASN A 15 -6.47 32.79 4.70
N PRO A 16 -7.30 33.36 3.78
CA PRO A 16 -7.72 32.81 2.48
C PRO A 16 -7.71 33.76 1.25
N PHE A 17 -7.96 33.13 0.09
CA PHE A 17 -8.14 33.69 -1.26
C PHE A 17 -9.27 34.74 -1.33
N LYS A 18 -9.03 35.82 -2.09
CA LYS A 18 -10.03 36.85 -2.43
C LYS A 18 -10.67 36.55 -3.78
N GLU A 19 -11.98 36.31 -3.79
CA GLU A 19 -12.81 36.26 -5.00
C GLU A 19 -13.32 37.67 -5.34
N LYS A 20 -13.12 38.14 -6.58
CA LYS A 20 -13.61 39.44 -7.06
C LYS A 20 -14.88 39.25 -7.89
N ALA A 21 -16.02 39.70 -7.36
CA ALA A 21 -17.28 39.81 -8.08
C ALA A 21 -17.25 40.98 -9.07
N LEU A 22 -17.46 40.72 -10.36
CA LEU A 22 -17.62 41.75 -11.40
C LEU A 22 -19.07 42.29 -11.39
N ARG A 23 -19.26 43.54 -10.93
CA ARG A 23 -20.49 44.31 -11.11
C ARG A 23 -20.48 45.01 -12.48
N ARG A 24 -21.47 44.71 -13.33
CA ARG A 24 -21.76 45.44 -14.58
C ARG A 24 -22.39 46.81 -14.27
N LYS A 25 -22.01 47.86 -15.01
CA LYS A 25 -22.75 49.13 -15.16
C LYS A 25 -23.15 49.32 -16.64
N PRO A 26 -24.31 49.94 -16.93
CA PRO A 26 -24.88 50.02 -18.27
C PRO A 26 -24.42 51.29 -19.02
N PRO A 27 -24.51 51.34 -20.36
CA PRO A 27 -24.55 52.60 -21.09
C PRO A 27 -25.90 52.86 -21.77
N HIS A 28 -26.09 54.15 -22.00
CA HIS A 28 -27.30 54.84 -22.43
C HIS A 28 -27.75 54.57 -23.88
N SER A 29 -29.03 54.91 -24.09
CA SER A 29 -29.82 54.87 -25.32
C SER A 29 -29.37 55.81 -26.44
N SER A 30 -29.34 55.30 -27.68
CA SER A 30 -29.77 56.02 -28.89
C SER A 30 -30.22 55.00 -29.95
N SER A 31 -31.25 55.33 -30.73
CA SER A 31 -31.90 54.52 -31.77
C SER A 31 -32.04 55.34 -33.06
N PRO A 32 -32.38 54.78 -34.25
CA PRO A 32 -31.87 53.58 -34.92
C PRO A 32 -31.48 53.88 -36.41
N PRO A 33 -30.93 52.92 -37.17
CA PRO A 33 -31.27 52.78 -38.59
C PRO A 33 -32.04 51.47 -38.85
N SER A 34 -32.94 51.56 -39.83
CA SER A 34 -33.90 50.56 -40.32
C SER A 34 -33.25 49.29 -40.92
N PRO A 35 -34.04 48.20 -41.10
CA PRO A 35 -33.56 46.83 -40.98
C PRO A 35 -32.98 46.26 -42.29
N PRO A 36 -31.92 45.43 -42.24
CA PRO A 36 -31.69 44.44 -43.28
C PRO A 36 -32.65 43.25 -43.09
N SER A 37 -33.14 42.74 -44.22
CA SER A 37 -34.09 41.64 -44.41
C SER A 37 -33.84 40.42 -43.50
N PRO A 38 -34.89 39.64 -43.14
CA PRO A 38 -34.75 38.52 -42.24
C PRO A 38 -33.80 37.47 -42.84
N ALA A 39 -32.60 37.37 -42.27
CA ALA A 39 -31.74 36.22 -42.45
C ALA A 39 -32.48 34.99 -41.89
N MET A 40 -32.60 33.97 -42.73
CA MET A 40 -33.18 32.68 -42.35
C MET A 40 -32.52 32.19 -41.06
N SER A 41 -33.34 31.96 -40.03
CA SER A 41 -32.88 31.38 -38.78
C SER A 41 -32.29 30.00 -39.06
N PRO A 42 -31.08 29.67 -38.58
CA PRO A 42 -30.61 28.29 -38.64
C PRO A 42 -31.50 27.46 -37.72
N SER A 43 -31.97 26.32 -38.23
CA SER A 43 -32.73 25.33 -37.47
C SER A 43 -32.00 24.98 -36.16
N PRO A 44 -32.72 24.74 -35.05
CA PRO A 44 -32.08 24.29 -33.82
C PRO A 44 -31.32 22.98 -34.09
N PRO A 45 -30.12 22.79 -33.50
CA PRO A 45 -29.41 21.53 -33.65
C PRO A 45 -30.31 20.39 -33.13
N PRO A 46 -30.27 19.20 -33.74
CA PRO A 46 -30.99 18.05 -33.24
C PRO A 46 -30.62 17.84 -31.76
N PRO A 47 -31.55 17.39 -30.90
CA PRO A 47 -31.25 17.12 -29.51
C PRO A 47 -29.99 16.25 -29.49
N GLN A 48 -28.90 16.80 -28.92
CA GLN A 48 -27.71 16.02 -28.63
C GLN A 48 -28.24 14.81 -27.89
N ALA A 49 -28.15 13.65 -28.52
CA ALA A 49 -28.34 12.38 -27.85
C ALA A 49 -27.45 12.51 -26.63
N ALA A 50 -28.06 12.68 -25.45
CA ALA A 50 -27.34 12.73 -24.20
C ALA A 50 -26.47 11.49 -24.27
N GLU A 51 -25.16 11.70 -24.46
CA GLU A 51 -24.23 10.60 -24.63
C GLU A 51 -24.53 9.72 -23.45
N MET A 52 -25.07 8.53 -23.75
CA MET A 52 -25.36 7.53 -22.75
C MET A 52 -23.98 7.26 -22.18
N HIS A 53 -23.64 8.00 -21.11
CA HIS A 53 -22.34 8.01 -20.48
C HIS A 53 -22.18 6.58 -20.06
N ARG A 54 -21.50 5.81 -20.93
CA ARG A 54 -21.35 4.38 -20.77
C ARG A 54 -20.78 4.25 -19.39
N PHE A 55 -21.49 3.54 -18.51
CA PHE A 55 -21.06 3.22 -17.16
C PHE A 55 -19.75 2.43 -17.26
N ARG A 56 -18.64 3.11 -17.52
CA ARG A 56 -17.31 2.53 -17.45
C ARG A 56 -16.95 2.55 -15.97
N PRO A 57 -16.65 1.39 -15.37
CA PRO A 57 -16.21 1.35 -13.99
C PRO A 57 -14.97 2.21 -13.84
N PHE A 58 -14.90 3.00 -12.77
CA PHE A 58 -13.70 3.71 -12.41
C PHE A 58 -12.59 2.69 -12.13
N LEU A 59 -11.48 2.78 -12.86
CA LEU A 59 -10.31 1.92 -12.68
C LEU A 59 -9.23 2.71 -11.96
N PHE A 60 -8.66 2.11 -10.92
CA PHE A 60 -7.46 2.66 -10.31
C PHE A 60 -6.28 2.57 -11.29
N PRO A 61 -5.37 3.56 -11.28
CA PRO A 61 -4.17 3.48 -12.09
C PRO A 61 -3.32 2.30 -11.64
N GLN A 62 -2.68 1.62 -12.60
CA GLN A 62 -1.66 0.64 -12.28
C GLN A 62 -0.51 1.33 -11.55
N ALA A 63 -0.09 0.73 -10.44
CA ALA A 63 1.04 1.22 -9.65
C ALA A 63 2.01 0.07 -9.37
N GLN A 64 3.30 0.36 -9.45
CA GLN A 64 4.36 -0.54 -9.01
C GLN A 64 4.83 -0.08 -7.63
N SER A 65 4.70 -0.96 -6.64
CA SER A 65 5.22 -0.70 -5.29
C SER A 65 6.75 -0.82 -5.31
N THR A 66 7.44 0.22 -4.87
CA THR A 66 8.90 0.21 -4.65
C THR A 66 9.26 -0.03 -3.18
N VAL A 67 8.27 -0.17 -2.31
CA VAL A 67 8.45 -0.23 -0.85
C VAL A 67 8.71 -1.65 -0.36
N LEU A 68 8.11 -2.65 -1.00
CA LEU A 68 8.22 -4.05 -0.59
C LEU A 68 9.02 -4.85 -1.63
N PRO A 69 9.93 -5.73 -1.20
CA PRO A 69 10.60 -6.66 -2.09
C PRO A 69 9.60 -7.66 -2.67
N ASP A 70 9.93 -8.22 -3.83
CA ASP A 70 9.14 -9.29 -4.46
C ASP A 70 9.24 -10.58 -3.62
N PRO A 71 8.12 -11.09 -3.07
CA PRO A 71 8.13 -12.29 -2.25
C PRO A 71 8.04 -13.59 -3.08
N SER A 72 7.87 -13.49 -4.40
CA SER A 72 7.68 -14.65 -5.30
C SER A 72 8.73 -15.77 -5.14
N PRO A 73 10.03 -15.50 -4.88
CA PRO A 73 11.02 -16.57 -4.68
C PRO A 73 10.75 -17.50 -3.49
N PHE A 74 9.91 -17.09 -2.55
CA PHE A 74 9.54 -17.88 -1.37
C PHE A 74 8.24 -18.66 -1.55
N PHE A 75 7.60 -18.61 -2.73
CA PHE A 75 6.36 -19.32 -3.01
C PHE A 75 6.55 -20.31 -4.16
N ALA A 76 5.97 -21.49 -4.00
CA ALA A 76 5.96 -22.48 -5.06
C ALA A 76 5.14 -21.99 -6.27
N PRO A 77 5.49 -22.40 -7.51
CA PRO A 77 4.90 -21.84 -8.73
C PRO A 77 3.38 -21.85 -8.79
N GLN A 78 2.75 -22.89 -8.22
CA GLN A 78 1.29 -23.02 -8.17
C GLN A 78 0.58 -21.93 -7.35
N LEU A 79 1.29 -21.26 -6.44
CA LEU A 79 0.75 -20.19 -5.60
C LEU A 79 0.86 -18.80 -6.25
N LEU A 80 1.69 -18.66 -7.28
CA LEU A 80 1.92 -17.40 -7.99
C LEU A 80 0.79 -17.03 -8.97
N CYS A 81 -0.13 -17.96 -9.25
CA CYS A 81 -1.30 -17.73 -10.12
C CYS A 81 -2.41 -16.91 -9.43
N THR A 82 -2.33 -16.73 -8.11
CA THR A 82 -3.30 -15.98 -7.31
C THR A 82 -2.61 -14.84 -6.56
N PRO A 83 -3.33 -13.77 -6.18
CA PRO A 83 -2.77 -12.73 -5.34
C PRO A 83 -2.16 -13.31 -4.07
N LEU A 84 -0.90 -12.97 -3.79
CA LEU A 84 -0.22 -13.44 -2.60
C LEU A 84 -0.80 -12.79 -1.34
N PRO A 85 -0.87 -13.53 -0.24
CA PRO A 85 -1.49 -13.02 0.98
C PRO A 85 -0.64 -11.90 1.58
N THR A 86 -1.32 -10.85 2.06
CA THR A 86 -0.70 -9.72 2.77
C THR A 86 -1.28 -9.63 4.17
N ASN A 87 -0.48 -9.18 5.14
CA ASN A 87 -0.83 -9.15 6.57
C ASN A 87 -1.09 -10.53 7.20
N SER A 88 -0.40 -11.56 6.71
CA SER A 88 -0.47 -12.91 7.28
C SER A 88 0.43 -13.08 8.49
N PHE A 89 0.06 -14.00 9.37
CA PHE A 89 0.87 -14.36 10.53
C PHE A 89 2.24 -14.95 10.18
N PHE A 90 2.45 -15.42 8.94
CA PHE A 90 3.73 -15.95 8.46
C PHE A 90 4.50 -14.95 7.59
N GLN A 91 4.06 -13.69 7.49
CA GLN A 91 4.58 -12.75 6.52
C GLN A 91 6.10 -12.57 6.63
N ASN A 92 6.71 -12.67 7.82
CA ASN A 92 8.15 -12.50 7.96
C ASN A 92 8.98 -13.59 7.24
N PHE A 93 8.39 -14.73 6.89
CA PHE A 93 9.07 -15.78 6.12
C PHE A 93 9.32 -15.37 4.66
N VAL A 94 8.55 -14.43 4.11
CA VAL A 94 8.70 -14.01 2.70
C VAL A 94 9.28 -12.61 2.54
N LEU A 95 9.68 -11.97 3.65
CA LEU A 95 10.29 -10.64 3.64
C LEU A 95 11.81 -10.72 3.62
N LYS A 96 12.44 -9.82 2.86
CA LYS A 96 13.91 -9.71 2.73
C LYS A 96 14.52 -11.04 2.28
N ASN A 97 15.28 -11.71 3.16
CA ASN A 97 15.92 -13.00 2.88
C ASN A 97 15.12 -14.19 3.43
N GLY A 98 13.91 -13.94 3.96
CA GLY A 98 13.08 -14.96 4.61
C GLY A 98 13.65 -15.51 5.91
N ASP A 99 14.63 -14.82 6.49
CA ASP A 99 15.36 -15.25 7.67
C ASP A 99 14.90 -14.52 8.94
N GLN A 100 13.79 -13.81 8.86
CA GLN A 100 13.17 -13.17 10.01
C GLN A 100 12.44 -14.22 10.85
N ARG A 101 12.48 -14.04 12.18
CA ARG A 101 11.75 -14.89 13.12
C ARG A 101 10.27 -14.54 13.09
N GLU A 102 9.44 -15.56 13.22
CA GLU A 102 7.99 -15.43 13.26
C GLU A 102 7.42 -16.18 14.46
N TYR A 103 6.34 -15.65 15.04
CA TYR A 103 5.72 -16.25 16.21
C TYR A 103 4.62 -17.23 15.82
N PHE A 104 4.90 -18.51 16.03
CA PHE A 104 3.97 -19.61 15.88
C PHE A 104 3.70 -20.18 17.26
N HIS A 105 2.65 -19.69 17.92
CA HIS A 105 2.38 -20.05 19.31
C HIS A 105 2.48 -21.57 19.56
N PRO A 106 3.27 -22.02 20.56
CA PRO A 106 3.98 -21.22 21.57
C PRO A 106 5.43 -20.82 21.21
N TYR A 107 5.91 -21.13 20.00
CA TYR A 107 7.30 -21.03 19.59
C TYR A 107 7.61 -19.78 18.74
N LEU A 108 8.87 -19.36 18.75
CA LEU A 108 9.44 -18.55 17.67
C LEU A 108 10.17 -19.46 16.71
N ILE A 109 9.91 -19.29 15.42
CA ILE A 109 10.49 -20.09 14.35
C ILE A 109 11.26 -19.18 13.41
N LYS A 110 12.44 -19.62 12.97
CA LYS A 110 13.25 -18.94 11.96
C LYS A 110 13.74 -19.97 10.95
N SER A 111 13.53 -19.70 9.66
CA SER A 111 14.11 -20.48 8.57
C SER A 111 15.35 -19.78 8.01
N SER A 112 16.45 -20.51 7.79
CA SER A 112 17.68 -19.94 7.21
C SER A 112 18.58 -21.04 6.66
N LYS A 113 19.08 -20.89 5.43
CA LYS A 113 20.07 -21.79 4.81
C LYS A 113 19.71 -23.27 4.97
N SER A 114 18.50 -23.64 4.54
CA SER A 114 17.97 -25.00 4.64
C SER A 114 17.96 -25.61 6.05
N ALA A 115 17.88 -24.77 7.08
CA ALA A 115 17.69 -25.17 8.45
C ALA A 115 16.51 -24.41 9.06
N LEU A 116 15.77 -25.10 9.93
CA LEU A 116 14.68 -24.54 10.71
C LEU A 116 15.10 -24.47 12.17
N THR A 117 15.15 -23.27 12.71
CA THR A 117 15.51 -23.03 14.10
C THR A 117 14.26 -22.69 14.90
N LEU A 118 14.06 -23.38 16.02
CA LEU A 118 12.94 -23.19 16.94
C LEU A 118 13.44 -22.69 18.29
N CYS A 119 12.59 -21.90 18.95
CA CYS A 119 12.80 -21.36 20.28
C CYS A 119 11.47 -21.37 21.04
N PHE A 120 11.48 -21.81 22.30
CA PHE A 120 10.42 -21.49 23.25
C PHE A 120 10.79 -20.17 23.95
N PRO A 121 10.20 -19.04 23.57
CA PRO A 121 10.71 -17.73 23.94
C PRO A 121 10.54 -17.43 25.42
N SER A 122 11.63 -16.98 26.05
CA SER A 122 11.53 -16.30 27.35
C SER A 122 10.98 -14.89 27.18
N LEU A 123 10.14 -14.47 28.12
CA LEU A 123 9.55 -13.12 28.14
C LEU A 123 10.47 -12.15 28.90
N PHE A 124 10.96 -11.14 28.19
CA PHE A 124 11.50 -9.95 28.84
C PHE A 124 10.39 -8.93 29.04
N LYS A 125 10.32 -8.35 30.22
CA LYS A 125 9.27 -7.43 30.62
C LYS A 125 9.84 -6.28 31.43
N ASN A 126 9.40 -5.08 31.08
CA ASN A 126 9.59 -3.86 31.87
C ASN A 126 8.26 -3.09 31.89
N PRO A 127 8.15 -1.95 32.61
CA PRO A 127 6.90 -1.21 32.69
C PRO A 127 6.37 -0.64 31.36
N ALA A 128 7.22 -0.46 30.34
CA ALA A 128 6.85 0.16 29.07
C ALA A 128 6.50 -0.86 27.98
N PHE A 129 7.08 -2.06 28.03
CA PHE A 129 6.90 -3.07 27.00
C PHE A 129 7.25 -4.49 27.48
N ILE A 130 6.73 -5.46 26.73
CA ILE A 130 7.03 -6.87 26.85
C ILE A 130 7.53 -7.33 25.48
N TYR A 131 8.61 -8.12 25.44
CA TYR A 131 9.06 -8.75 24.20
C TYR A 131 9.56 -10.16 24.45
N GLN A 132 9.55 -10.96 23.38
CA GLN A 132 10.04 -12.33 23.38
C GLN A 132 11.50 -12.36 22.93
N ILE A 133 12.36 -13.00 23.74
CA ILE A 133 13.76 -13.22 23.39
C ILE A 133 13.84 -14.50 22.54
N PHE A 134 14.58 -14.42 21.42
CA PHE A 134 14.88 -15.58 20.59
C PHE A 134 16.24 -16.16 20.98
N ILE A 135 16.25 -17.40 21.45
CA ILE A 135 17.44 -18.20 21.75
C ILE A 135 17.22 -19.56 21.07
N SER A 136 18.13 -19.98 20.20
CA SER A 136 17.98 -21.22 19.45
C SER A 136 17.99 -22.43 20.38
N ASP A 137 16.86 -23.10 20.55
CA ASP A 137 16.74 -24.31 21.38
C ASP A 137 16.92 -25.58 20.54
N LEU A 138 16.35 -25.59 19.34
CA LEU A 138 16.41 -26.72 18.42
C LEU A 138 16.70 -26.22 17.00
N ILE A 139 17.59 -26.91 16.30
CA ILE A 139 17.87 -26.69 14.88
C ILE A 139 17.60 -27.99 14.15
N ILE A 140 16.72 -27.94 13.16
CA ILE A 140 16.39 -29.04 12.26
C ILE A 140 17.05 -28.74 10.92
N SER A 141 17.90 -29.65 10.46
CA SER A 141 18.57 -29.53 9.16
C SER A 141 18.73 -30.90 8.52
N THR A 142 19.00 -30.90 7.22
CA THR A 142 19.24 -32.11 6.42
C THR A 142 20.75 -32.30 6.21
N LEU A 143 21.26 -33.51 6.49
CA LEU A 143 22.69 -33.87 6.35
C LEU A 143 23.18 -33.84 4.90
N ASP A 144 22.44 -34.46 3.98
CA ASP A 144 22.80 -34.60 2.56
C ASP A 144 22.03 -33.62 1.68
N ASN A 145 22.11 -32.33 2.01
CA ASN A 145 21.41 -31.32 1.24
C ASN A 145 22.18 -30.96 -0.05
N PRO A 146 21.61 -31.20 -1.25
CA PRO A 146 22.24 -30.78 -2.50
C PRO A 146 22.36 -29.25 -2.64
N ASN A 147 21.54 -28.49 -1.91
CA ASN A 147 21.58 -27.03 -1.91
C ASN A 147 21.51 -26.45 -0.48
N PRO A 148 22.62 -26.42 0.27
CA PRO A 148 22.64 -25.97 1.66
C PRO A 148 22.30 -24.48 1.83
N ASN A 149 22.39 -23.69 0.76
CA ASN A 149 22.08 -22.26 0.79
C ASN A 149 20.71 -21.95 0.18
N ALA A 150 19.88 -22.97 -0.09
CA ALA A 150 18.53 -22.75 -0.57
C ALA A 150 17.72 -21.94 0.45
N ASN A 151 16.92 -21.01 -0.08
CA ASN A 151 15.84 -20.40 0.67
C ASN A 151 14.74 -21.43 0.87
N HIS A 152 13.96 -21.26 1.94
CA HIS A 152 12.75 -22.04 2.11
C HIS A 152 11.68 -21.60 1.11
N VAL A 153 10.76 -22.51 0.79
CA VAL A 153 9.70 -22.26 -0.20
C VAL A 153 8.37 -22.75 0.37
N ILE A 154 7.41 -21.83 0.49
CA ILE A 154 6.05 -22.14 0.89
C ILE A 154 5.35 -22.89 -0.25
N SER A 155 4.94 -24.12 0.03
CA SER A 155 4.25 -25.00 -0.92
C SER A 155 2.72 -24.93 -0.79
N SER A 156 2.23 -24.62 0.41
CA SER A 156 0.81 -24.39 0.69
C SER A 156 0.64 -23.54 1.95
N PHE A 157 -0.49 -22.85 2.06
CA PHE A 157 -0.89 -22.12 3.26
C PHE A 157 -2.40 -22.12 3.44
N THR A 158 -2.83 -21.93 4.68
CA THR A 158 -4.22 -21.68 5.10
C THR A 158 -4.25 -20.47 6.03
N ASP A 159 -5.43 -20.12 6.54
CA ASP A 159 -5.57 -19.02 7.50
C ASP A 159 -4.79 -19.25 8.80
N LEU A 160 -4.46 -20.50 9.14
CA LEU A 160 -3.83 -20.88 10.42
C LEU A 160 -2.55 -21.72 10.29
N SER A 161 -2.16 -22.12 9.08
CA SER A 161 -1.01 -23.01 8.87
C SER A 161 -0.28 -22.74 7.57
N ILE A 162 0.97 -23.18 7.51
CA ILE A 162 1.80 -23.16 6.30
C ILE A 162 2.56 -24.47 6.18
N THR A 163 2.92 -24.84 4.94
CA THR A 163 3.87 -25.90 4.65
C THR A 163 5.02 -25.31 3.85
N SER A 164 6.25 -25.49 4.33
CA SER A 164 7.47 -24.90 3.77
C SER A 164 8.65 -25.87 3.79
#